data_AF-A0AA43C733-F1
#
_entry.id   AF-A0AA43C733-F1
#
_cell.length_a   1.000
_cell.length_b   1.000
_cell.length_c   1.000
_cell.angle_alpha   90.00
_cell.angle_beta   90.00
_cell.angle_gamma   90.00
#
_symmetry.space_group_name_H-M   'P 1'
#
loop_
_entity.id
_entity.type
_entity.pdbx_description
1 polymer ?
#
loop_
_entity_poly.entity_id
_entity_poly.type
_entity_poly.pdbx_seq_one_letter_code
_entity_poly.pdbx_strand_id
1 'polypeptide(L)'
;MLEEALQSAETNGYKLPEDIKLLDVEYPDQEKISVGQADIYFNEKGYSDKVIIHFENDDNEKFSFLIEPFLLRVRLYNSYAEFGD
;
A
#
# COMPACT_ATOMS: atom_id res chain seq x y z
N MET A 1 -5.63 -11.07 -22.47
CA MET A 1 -6.67 -11.15 -21.41
C MET A 1 -6.17 -10.64 -20.05
N LEU A 2 -5.13 -11.20 -19.42
CA LEU A 2 -4.62 -10.67 -18.13
C LEU A 2 -3.94 -9.29 -18.30
N GLU A 3 -3.13 -9.12 -19.34
CA GLU A 3 -2.48 -7.83 -19.67
C GLU A 3 -3.48 -6.68 -19.88
N GLU A 4 -4.59 -6.94 -20.59
CA GLU A 4 -5.62 -5.92 -20.88
C GLU A 4 -6.39 -5.52 -19.62
N ALA A 5 -6.60 -6.47 -18.69
CA ALA A 5 -7.22 -6.19 -17.39
C ALA A 5 -6.30 -5.37 -16.49
N LEU A 6 -5.00 -5.67 -16.47
CA LEU A 6 -4.00 -4.91 -15.73
C LEU A 6 -3.86 -3.47 -16.27
N GLN A 7 -3.80 -3.29 -17.59
CA GLN A 7 -3.77 -1.96 -18.21
C GLN A 7 -5.03 -1.14 -17.93
N SER A 8 -6.21 -1.80 -17.94
CA SER A 8 -7.47 -1.15 -17.59
C SER A 8 -7.53 -0.77 -16.11
N ALA A 9 -6.97 -1.60 -15.23
CA ALA A 9 -6.87 -1.32 -13.80
C ALA A 9 -5.87 -0.20 -13.49
N GLU A 10 -4.76 -0.11 -14.22
CA GLU A 10 -3.81 1.01 -14.11
C GLU A 10 -4.48 2.33 -14.54
N THR A 11 -5.25 2.31 -15.62
CA THR A 11 -5.94 3.49 -16.14
C THR A 11 -7.14 3.91 -15.28
N ASN A 12 -7.85 2.95 -14.67
CA ASN A 12 -8.95 3.20 -13.71
C ASN A 12 -8.47 3.32 -12.26
N GLY A 13 -7.17 3.18 -12.02
CA GLY A 13 -6.58 3.27 -10.69
C GLY A 13 -6.86 4.65 -10.09
N TYR A 14 -7.13 4.67 -8.79
CA TYR A 14 -7.25 5.94 -8.08
C TYR A 14 -5.88 6.63 -8.08
N LYS A 15 -5.81 7.79 -8.75
CA LYS A 15 -4.60 8.62 -8.71
C LYS A 15 -4.58 9.33 -7.36
N LEU A 16 -3.51 9.09 -6.61
CA LEU A 16 -3.26 9.82 -5.37
C LEU A 16 -3.23 11.33 -5.70
N PRO A 17 -3.83 12.17 -4.84
CA PRO A 17 -3.75 13.62 -5.02
C PRO A 17 -2.30 14.08 -4.94
N GLU A 18 -1.99 15.20 -5.59
CA GLU A 18 -0.62 15.75 -5.68
C GLU A 18 -0.01 16.10 -4.33
N ASP A 19 -0.84 16.40 -3.32
CA ASP A 19 -0.42 16.62 -1.94
C ASP A 19 0.11 15.35 -1.26
N ILE A 20 -0.28 14.16 -1.72
CA ILE A 20 0.09 12.88 -1.10
C ILE A 20 1.16 12.19 -1.94
N LYS A 21 2.33 11.97 -1.32
CA LYS A 21 3.44 11.22 -1.88
C LYS A 21 3.50 9.83 -1.27
N LEU A 22 3.61 8.82 -2.12
CA LEU A 22 3.96 7.47 -1.70
C LEU A 22 5.46 7.43 -1.42
N LEU A 23 5.85 7.07 -0.20
CA LEU A 23 7.26 6.94 0.19
C LEU A 23 7.80 5.56 -0.14
N ASP A 24 7.16 4.54 0.42
CA ASP A 24 7.57 3.15 0.29
C ASP A 24 6.46 2.19 0.73
N VAL A 25 6.56 0.95 0.27
CA VAL A 25 5.66 -0.15 0.60
C VAL A 25 6.47 -1.24 1.29
N GLU A 26 6.16 -1.51 2.54
CA GLU A 26 6.82 -2.52 3.36
C GLU A 26 5.99 -3.81 3.44
N TYR A 27 6.65 -4.95 3.27
CA TYR A 27 6.08 -6.27 3.47
C TYR A 27 6.75 -6.94 4.68
N PRO A 28 6.08 -7.80 5.45
CA PRO A 28 6.67 -8.47 6.60
C PRO A 28 7.70 -9.54 6.19
N ASP A 29 7.62 -10.03 4.95
CA ASP A 29 8.46 -11.11 4.42
C ASP A 29 9.46 -10.61 3.36
N GLN A 30 9.41 -9.32 2.99
CA GLN A 30 10.25 -8.73 1.94
C GLN A 30 10.78 -7.36 2.33
N GLU A 31 11.84 -6.91 1.66
CA GLU A 31 12.37 -5.56 1.84
C GLU A 31 11.36 -4.49 1.40
N LYS A 32 11.49 -3.29 1.99
CA LYS A 32 10.70 -2.11 1.63
C LYS A 32 10.91 -1.77 0.15
N ILE A 33 9.81 -1.68 -0.59
CA ILE A 33 9.79 -1.24 -1.98
C ILE A 33 9.54 0.27 -2.00
N SER A 34 10.62 1.05 -2.09
CA SER A 34 10.55 2.52 -2.19
C SER A 34 10.53 3.04 -3.64
N VAL A 35 10.89 2.20 -4.61
CA VAL A 35 10.94 2.57 -6.04
C VAL A 35 10.45 1.41 -6.89
N GLY A 36 9.52 1.70 -7.81
CA GLY A 36 9.01 0.72 -8.77
C GLY A 36 7.52 0.46 -8.59
N GLN A 37 7.14 -0.81 -8.71
CA GLN A 37 5.76 -1.29 -8.57
C GLN A 37 5.71 -2.28 -7.40
N ALA A 38 4.72 -2.10 -6.53
CA ALA A 38 4.43 -2.98 -5.41
C ALA A 38 3.05 -3.60 -5.64
N ASP A 39 3.02 -4.92 -5.83
CA ASP A 39 1.77 -5.65 -6.06
C ASP A 39 1.23 -6.19 -4.72
N ILE A 40 -0.06 -5.97 -4.46
CA ILE A 40 -0.75 -6.41 -3.25
C ILE A 40 -1.87 -7.35 -3.67
N TYR A 41 -1.80 -8.60 -3.22
CA TYR A 41 -2.76 -9.62 -3.60
C TYR A 41 -3.88 -9.75 -2.56
N PHE A 42 -5.12 -9.69 -3.02
CA PHE A 42 -6.30 -9.96 -2.21
C PHE A 42 -6.91 -11.29 -2.65
N ASN A 43 -6.97 -12.25 -1.73
CA ASN A 43 -7.55 -13.57 -1.98
C ASN A 43 -9.06 -13.54 -1.76
N GLU A 44 -9.81 -14.26 -2.59
CA GLU A 44 -11.28 -14.42 -2.51
C GLU A 44 -11.75 -14.98 -1.16
N LYS A 45 -10.88 -15.68 -0.43
CA LYS A 45 -11.15 -16.17 0.93
C LYS A 45 -11.12 -15.09 2.01
N GLY A 46 -10.87 -13.83 1.65
CA GLY A 46 -10.81 -12.69 2.57
C GLY A 46 -9.43 -12.44 3.18
N TYR A 47 -8.41 -13.17 2.74
CA TYR A 47 -7.02 -12.95 3.15
C TYR A 47 -6.35 -11.99 2.16
N SER A 48 -5.84 -10.86 2.63
CA SER A 48 -4.94 -10.01 1.85
C SER A 48 -3.48 -10.34 2.17
N ASP A 49 -2.57 -9.90 1.31
CA ASP A 49 -1.19 -9.74 1.71
C ASP A 49 -1.09 -8.78 2.91
N LYS A 50 -0.05 -8.97 3.73
CA LYS A 50 0.20 -8.11 4.88
C LYS A 50 1.21 -7.09 4.43
N VAL A 51 0.85 -5.82 4.43
CA VAL A 51 1.67 -4.77 3.84
C VAL A 51 1.42 -3.44 4.57
N ILE A 52 2.47 -2.66 4.77
CA ILE A 52 2.38 -1.29 5.26
C ILE A 52 2.74 -0.36 4.11
N ILE A 53 1.87 0.60 3.84
CA ILE A 53 2.08 1.61 2.82
C ILE A 53 2.37 2.93 3.49
N HIS A 54 3.57 3.47 3.27
CA HIS A 54 4.01 4.74 3.83
C HIS A 54 3.70 5.89 2.88
N PHE A 55 3.06 6.92 3.41
CA PHE A 55 2.71 8.14 2.72
C PHE A 55 3.27 9.35 3.46
N GLU A 56 3.53 10.40 2.69
CA GLU A 56 3.90 11.72 3.17
C GLU A 56 2.98 12.75 2.52
N ASN A 57 2.44 13.67 3.31
CA ASN A 57 1.67 14.80 2.80
C ASN A 57 2.57 16.03 2.59
N ASP A 58 2.08 17.07 1.92
CA ASP A 58 2.85 18.31 1.68
C ASP A 58 3.36 18.99 2.98
N ASP A 59 2.62 18.82 4.08
CA ASP A 59 3.01 19.29 5.42
C ASP A 59 4.15 18.46 6.07
N ASN A 60 4.75 17.52 5.33
CA ASN A 60 5.76 16.56 5.82
C ASN A 60 5.22 15.61 6.91
N GLU A 61 3.89 15.51 7.04
CA GLU A 61 3.25 14.54 7.91
C GLU A 61 3.33 13.15 7.29
N LYS A 62 3.83 12.18 8.07
CA LYS A 62 3.99 10.79 7.64
C LYS A 62 2.84 9.94 8.17
N PHE A 63 2.24 9.18 7.28
CA PHE A 63 1.14 8.28 7.60
C PHE A 63 1.44 6.89 7.07
N SER A 64 1.03 5.87 7.80
CA SER A 64 1.22 4.48 7.39
C SER A 64 -0.13 3.77 7.34
N PHE A 65 -0.45 3.16 6.22
CA PHE A 65 -1.62 2.32 6.07
C PHE A 65 -1.22 0.87 6.18
N LEU A 66 -1.64 0.21 7.25
CA LEU A 66 -1.47 -1.22 7.44
C LEU A 66 -2.67 -1.96 6.86
N ILE A 67 -2.38 -2.78 5.86
CA ILE A 67 -3.28 -3.77 5.28
C ILE A 67 -2.83 -5.12 5.82
N GLU A 68 -3.73 -5.91 6.39
CA GLU A 68 -3.41 -7.23 6.90
C GLU A 68 -4.54 -8.23 6.62
N PRO A 69 -4.20 -9.52 6.43
CA PRO A 69 -5.18 -10.55 6.09
C PRO A 69 -6.30 -10.73 7.10
N PHE A 70 -6.09 -10.35 8.36
CA PHE A 70 -6.99 -10.64 9.46
C PHE A 70 -7.86 -9.45 9.87
N LEU A 71 -7.52 -8.23 9.46
CA LEU A 71 -8.34 -7.06 9.74
C LEU A 71 -9.32 -6.81 8.59
N LEU A 72 -10.61 -6.91 8.91
CA LEU A 72 -11.71 -6.44 8.06
C LEU A 72 -11.64 -4.93 7.72
N ARG A 73 -10.75 -4.17 8.37
CA ARG A 73 -10.54 -2.73 8.15
C ARG A 73 -9.06 -2.40 8.07
N VAL A 74 -8.70 -1.62 7.07
CA VAL A 74 -7.37 -1.00 6.97
C VAL A 74 -7.12 -0.13 8.20
N ARG A 75 -5.93 -0.26 8.80
CA ARG A 75 -5.47 0.57 9.92
C ARG A 75 -4.68 1.74 9.37
N LEU A 76 -5.00 2.95 9.83
CA LEU A 76 -4.23 4.15 9.57
C LEU A 76 -3.41 4.51 10.81
N TYR A 77 -2.12 4.74 10.62
CA TYR A 77 -1.22 5.29 11.61
C TYR A 77 -0.82 6.70 11.18
N ASN A 78 -0.96 7.69 12.07
CA ASN A 78 -0.46 9.06 11.85
C ASN A 78 1.04 9.19 12.16
N SER A 79 1.81 8.14 11.85
CA SER A 79 3.25 8.06 12.06
C SER A 79 3.82 7.02 11.10
N TYR A 80 5.13 7.06 10.90
CA TYR A 80 5.86 6.03 10.17
C TYR A 80 5.90 4.74 11.02
N ALA A 81 5.24 3.68 10.55
CA ALA A 81 5.07 2.43 11.28
C ALA A 81 5.68 1.30 10.47
N GLU A 82 6.55 0.49 11.06
CA GLU A 82 7.26 -0.59 10.36
C GLU A 82 7.01 -1.95 10.99
N PHE A 83 7.18 -3.02 10.21
CA PHE A 83 7.19 -4.40 10.69
C PHE A 83 8.49 -4.66 11.46
N GLY A 84 8.60 -4.09 12.66
CA GLY A 84 9.81 -4.19 13.46
C GLY A 84 9.82 -3.32 14.71
N ASP A 85 8.88 -3.52 15.63
CA ASP A 85 9.07 -3.28 17.07
C ASP A 85 8.32 -4.33 17.90
#